data_AF-A0AAQ3MFD0-F1
#
_entry.id   AF-A0AAQ3MFD0-F1
#
_cell.length_a   1.000
_cell.length_b   1.000
_cell.length_c   1.000
_cell.angle_alpha   90.00
_cell.angle_beta   90.00
_cell.angle_gamma   90.00
#
_symmetry.space_group_name_H-M   'P 1'
#
loop_
_entity.id
_entity.type
_entity.pdbx_description
1 polymer ?
#
loop_
_entity_poly.entity_id
_entity_poly.type
_entity_poly.pdbx_seq_one_letter_code
_entity_poly.pdbx_strand_id
1 'polypeptide(L)'
;MEATQTPSKGDDGDLITVLSIDGGGIRGIIPGVILGFLESELQKLDGADARLADYFDVIAGTSTGGLVTAMLTAPDENGRPLYAAKDIKDFYLEHTPKIFPQNSGWNLIASLIKYGRTLMGPQYDGKYLHKLIREKLGDTKLQHTLTNVVIPAFDIKHLQPTIFSSFQVKKRPYLNGSLSDICISTSAAPTYLPAHSFETKTHHGSFKFDLVDGGVAANNPALVAMAEVSNQIKNEGSCESLNVKPLQYKKFLVISLGTGSQQHEMKYNAAKASKWGVLGWVSSSGGNPLIDVFSHASSDMVDFHISSVFQARNAEENYLRIQDDTLTGDLSSVDIATEKNLNGLVQVAEELLKKTVSKINLTTGIHEPVKSNETNAEALTRGDFGNLKYLRTMGIFERRRDKRYLWVGQYEYDK
;
A
#
# COMPACT_ATOMS: atom_id res chain seq x y z
N MET A 1 -4.88 -29.43 52.49
CA MET A 1 -4.09 -28.26 52.08
C MET A 1 -3.81 -28.43 50.61
N GLU A 2 -4.73 -27.98 49.75
CA GLU A 2 -4.52 -27.93 48.31
C GLU A 2 -4.04 -26.52 47.98
N ALA A 3 -2.81 -26.44 47.46
CA ALA A 3 -2.22 -25.21 46.99
C ALA A 3 -2.92 -24.81 45.68
N THR A 4 -3.57 -23.65 45.71
CA THR A 4 -4.14 -22.94 44.58
C THR A 4 -3.03 -22.63 43.56
N GLN A 5 -3.06 -23.31 42.42
CA GLN A 5 -2.29 -22.91 41.24
C GLN A 5 -2.87 -21.60 40.70
N THR A 6 -2.09 -20.52 40.82
CA THR A 6 -2.30 -19.28 40.07
C THR A 6 -2.24 -19.56 38.56
N PRO A 7 -3.17 -19.02 37.75
CA PRO A 7 -3.13 -19.21 36.31
C PRO A 7 -1.87 -18.55 35.74
N SER A 8 -1.14 -19.30 34.89
CA SER A 8 0.03 -18.81 34.19
C SER A 8 -0.31 -17.58 33.34
N LYS A 9 0.50 -16.52 33.45
CA LYS A 9 0.48 -15.37 32.54
C LYS A 9 0.44 -15.86 31.08
N GLY A 10 -0.59 -15.45 30.34
CA GLY A 10 -0.74 -15.77 28.92
C GLY A 10 0.41 -15.21 28.09
N ASP A 11 0.70 -15.91 26.99
CA ASP A 11 1.76 -15.70 26.01
C ASP A 11 1.48 -14.48 25.09
N ASP A 12 0.89 -13.41 25.65
CA ASP A 12 0.48 -12.14 25.00
C ASP A 12 1.69 -11.27 24.63
N GLY A 13 2.71 -11.89 24.02
CA GLY A 13 3.85 -11.18 23.44
C GLY A 13 3.48 -10.36 22.20
N ASP A 14 4.30 -9.38 21.92
CA ASP A 14 4.05 -8.23 21.05
C ASP A 14 3.66 -8.61 19.62
N LEU A 15 2.51 -8.11 19.16
CA LEU A 15 2.12 -8.23 17.75
C LEU A 15 2.83 -7.17 16.92
N ILE A 16 3.07 -7.49 15.65
CA ILE A 16 3.61 -6.62 14.63
C ILE A 16 2.46 -6.17 13.74
N THR A 17 2.23 -4.87 13.67
CA THR A 17 1.10 -4.30 12.94
C THR A 17 1.52 -3.86 11.55
N VAL A 18 0.88 -4.41 10.53
CA VAL A 18 1.15 -4.13 9.11
C VAL A 18 -0.10 -3.57 8.45
N LEU A 19 0.03 -2.40 7.85
CA LEU A 19 -0.94 -1.84 6.92
C LEU A 19 -0.41 -1.99 5.50
N SER A 20 -1.19 -2.57 4.60
CA SER A 20 -0.88 -2.71 3.18
C SER A 20 -1.97 -2.06 2.33
N ILE A 21 -1.57 -1.27 1.34
CA ILE A 21 -2.48 -0.53 0.46
C ILE A 21 -2.14 -0.84 -1.00
N ASP A 22 -3.10 -1.40 -1.71
CA ASP A 22 -2.92 -1.80 -3.11
C ASP A 22 -2.80 -0.61 -4.08
N GLY A 23 -2.25 -0.90 -5.26
CA GLY A 23 -2.31 0.00 -6.41
C GLY A 23 -3.65 -0.01 -7.12
N GLY A 24 -4.01 1.12 -7.76
CA GLY A 24 -5.29 1.23 -8.47
C GLY A 24 -5.67 2.61 -9.01
N GLY A 25 -4.70 3.51 -9.25
CA GLY A 25 -4.98 4.83 -9.81
C GLY A 25 -5.97 5.65 -8.98
N ILE A 26 -7.02 6.20 -9.61
CA ILE A 26 -8.05 7.00 -8.91
C ILE A 26 -8.83 6.23 -7.85
N ARG A 27 -8.84 4.89 -7.92
CA ARG A 27 -9.55 4.03 -6.98
C ARG A 27 -8.91 4.01 -5.58
N GLY A 28 -7.77 4.70 -5.39
CA GLY A 28 -7.23 5.03 -4.07
C GLY A 28 -8.19 5.77 -3.14
N ILE A 29 -9.26 6.35 -3.68
CA ILE A 29 -10.39 6.86 -2.89
C ILE A 29 -10.95 5.79 -1.96
N ILE A 30 -11.06 4.53 -2.42
CA ILE A 30 -11.65 3.44 -1.64
C ILE A 30 -10.85 3.19 -0.35
N PRO A 31 -9.54 2.85 -0.40
CA PRO A 31 -8.76 2.73 0.82
C PRO A 31 -8.66 4.06 1.57
N GLY A 32 -8.64 5.22 0.91
CA GLY A 32 -8.63 6.52 1.57
C GLY A 32 -9.84 6.74 2.51
N VAL A 33 -11.05 6.39 2.08
CA VAL A 33 -12.27 6.47 2.91
C VAL A 33 -12.21 5.49 4.07
N ILE A 34 -11.79 4.24 3.82
CA ILE A 34 -11.66 3.19 4.86
C ILE A 34 -10.64 3.60 5.94
N LEU A 35 -9.49 4.15 5.51
CA LEU A 35 -8.45 4.65 6.41
C LEU A 35 -8.93 5.87 7.21
N GLY A 36 -9.71 6.76 6.61
CA GLY A 36 -10.37 7.86 7.30
C GLY A 36 -11.30 7.37 8.41
N PHE A 37 -12.09 6.33 8.16
CA PHE A 37 -12.91 5.67 9.18
C PHE A 37 -12.03 5.08 10.30
N LEU A 38 -11.04 4.25 9.97
CA LEU A 38 -10.16 3.62 10.96
C LEU A 38 -9.45 4.64 11.84
N GLU A 39 -8.86 5.68 11.25
CA GLU A 39 -8.18 6.73 12.00
C GLU A 39 -9.15 7.51 12.92
N SER A 40 -10.40 7.72 12.48
CA SER A 40 -11.41 8.38 13.31
C SER A 40 -11.81 7.55 14.53
N GLU A 41 -11.89 6.22 14.41
CA GLU A 41 -12.17 5.33 15.54
C GLU A 41 -10.99 5.33 16.53
N LEU A 42 -9.75 5.34 16.03
CA LEU A 42 -8.56 5.49 16.88
C LEU A 42 -8.51 6.85 17.59
N GLN A 43 -8.94 7.92 16.92
CA GLN A 43 -9.04 9.25 17.53
C GLN A 43 -10.10 9.34 18.63
N LYS A 44 -11.20 8.59 18.53
CA LYS A 44 -12.19 8.48 19.62
C LYS A 44 -11.59 7.83 20.87
N LEU A 45 -10.63 6.92 20.69
CA LEU A 45 -9.99 6.17 21.78
C LEU A 45 -8.82 6.92 22.42
N ASP A 46 -7.96 7.55 21.61
CA ASP A 46 -6.68 8.11 22.06
C ASP A 46 -6.53 9.63 21.82
N GLY A 47 -7.55 10.28 21.27
CA GLY A 47 -7.62 11.73 21.06
C GLY A 47 -7.41 12.17 19.61
N ALA A 48 -7.79 13.42 19.31
CA ALA A 48 -7.85 13.96 17.95
C ALA A 48 -6.50 14.00 17.19
N ASP A 49 -5.37 13.94 17.92
CA ASP A 49 -4.03 13.97 17.34
C ASP A 49 -3.51 12.58 16.94
N ALA A 50 -4.24 11.50 17.28
CA ALA A 50 -3.89 10.15 16.88
C ALA A 50 -3.86 10.01 15.35
N ARG A 51 -2.81 9.34 14.84
CA ARG A 51 -2.62 9.07 13.41
C ARG A 51 -2.25 7.63 13.16
N LEU A 52 -2.54 7.11 11.97
CA LEU A 52 -2.24 5.72 11.61
C LEU A 52 -0.76 5.34 11.81
N ALA A 53 0.18 6.24 11.51
CA ALA A 53 1.62 6.01 11.73
C ALA A 53 2.01 5.81 13.21
N ASP A 54 1.15 6.20 14.17
CA ASP A 54 1.36 5.90 15.59
C ASP A 54 1.05 4.43 15.93
N TYR A 55 0.25 3.74 15.12
CA TYR A 55 -0.27 2.40 15.43
C TYR A 55 0.33 1.29 14.56
N PHE A 56 0.75 1.61 13.33
CA PHE A 56 1.35 0.63 12.41
C PHE A 56 2.88 0.64 12.48
N ASP A 57 3.48 -0.52 12.76
CA ASP A 57 4.94 -0.71 12.71
C ASP A 57 5.46 -0.65 11.28
N VAL A 58 4.63 -1.03 10.31
CA VAL A 58 4.91 -0.94 8.87
C VAL A 58 3.68 -0.47 8.10
N ILE A 59 3.88 0.51 7.21
CA ILE A 59 2.90 0.89 6.20
C ILE A 59 3.49 0.64 4.82
N ALA A 60 2.84 -0.22 4.04
CA ALA A 60 3.28 -0.61 2.71
C ALA A 60 2.26 -0.16 1.66
N GLY A 61 2.77 0.21 0.49
CA GLY A 61 1.91 0.73 -0.56
C GLY A 61 2.53 0.63 -1.94
N THR A 62 1.71 0.25 -2.92
CA THR A 62 2.09 0.18 -4.33
C THR A 62 1.31 1.21 -5.14
N SER A 63 1.96 1.90 -6.08
CA SER A 63 1.30 2.89 -6.94
C SER A 63 0.61 3.97 -6.10
N THR A 64 -0.67 4.25 -6.38
CA THR A 64 -1.55 5.04 -5.51
C THR A 64 -1.42 4.68 -4.02
N GLY A 65 -1.37 3.40 -3.63
CA GLY A 65 -1.14 2.99 -2.24
C GLY A 65 0.20 3.46 -1.68
N GLY A 66 1.24 3.55 -2.53
CA GLY A 66 2.54 4.14 -2.19
C GLY A 66 2.48 5.66 -2.02
N LEU A 67 1.63 6.36 -2.78
CA LEU A 67 1.34 7.78 -2.55
C LEU A 67 0.65 7.99 -1.21
N VAL A 68 -0.37 7.18 -0.90
CA VAL A 68 -1.07 7.20 0.39
C VAL A 68 -0.12 6.88 1.54
N THR A 69 0.77 5.90 1.37
CA THR A 69 1.82 5.57 2.34
C THR A 69 2.69 6.78 2.64
N ALA A 70 3.15 7.50 1.62
CA ALA A 70 3.93 8.72 1.82
C ALA A 70 3.12 9.84 2.52
N MET A 71 1.84 10.03 2.17
CA MET A 71 0.97 11.01 2.85
C MET A 71 0.83 10.73 4.35
N LEU A 72 0.73 9.44 4.73
CA LEU A 72 0.55 9.01 6.12
C LEU A 72 1.84 8.94 6.93
N THR A 73 3.01 9.00 6.28
CA THR A 73 4.29 8.72 6.96
C THR A 73 5.37 9.78 6.75
N ALA A 74 5.26 10.63 5.74
CA ALA A 74 6.15 11.79 5.60
C ALA A 74 5.89 12.78 6.74
N PRO A 75 6.93 13.26 7.43
CA PRO A 75 6.77 14.24 8.49
C PRO A 75 6.49 15.64 7.94
N ASP A 76 5.57 16.35 8.59
CA ASP A 76 5.42 17.81 8.50
C ASP A 76 6.47 18.53 9.37
N GLU A 77 6.38 19.86 9.45
CA GLU A 77 7.27 20.69 10.27
C GLU A 77 7.24 20.36 11.77
N ASN A 78 6.15 19.75 12.25
CA ASN A 78 5.95 19.34 13.64
C ASN A 78 6.39 17.89 13.90
N GLY A 79 6.85 17.16 12.88
CA GLY A 79 7.16 15.74 12.98
C GLY A 79 5.92 14.86 13.11
N ARG A 80 4.78 15.30 12.56
CA ARG A 80 3.53 14.54 12.44
C ARG A 80 3.27 14.19 10.97
N PRO A 81 2.42 13.19 10.67
CA PRO A 81 2.07 12.86 9.30
C PRO A 81 1.56 14.07 8.50
N LEU A 82 2.03 14.21 7.27
CA LEU A 82 1.65 15.30 6.36
C LEU A 82 0.13 15.39 6.14
N TYR A 83 -0.57 14.26 6.17
CA TYR A 83 -2.02 14.17 6.05
C TYR A 83 -2.63 13.36 7.20
N ALA A 84 -3.81 13.78 7.65
CA ALA A 84 -4.71 12.87 8.34
C ALA A 84 -5.39 11.96 7.31
N ALA A 85 -5.77 10.75 7.72
CA ALA A 85 -6.32 9.76 6.78
C ALA A 85 -7.63 10.24 6.12
N LYS A 86 -8.46 11.01 6.84
CA LYS A 86 -9.69 11.61 6.31
C LYS A 86 -9.46 12.53 5.11
N ASP A 87 -8.28 13.17 5.02
CA ASP A 87 -7.96 14.16 3.99
C ASP A 87 -7.52 13.49 2.67
N ILE A 88 -7.23 12.18 2.69
CA ILE A 88 -6.82 11.42 1.49
C ILE A 88 -7.93 11.47 0.44
N LYS A 89 -9.19 11.22 0.82
CA LYS A 89 -10.33 11.27 -0.11
C LYS A 89 -10.37 12.60 -0.85
N ASP A 90 -10.30 13.70 -0.12
CA ASP A 90 -10.40 15.05 -0.70
C ASP A 90 -9.21 15.38 -1.60
N PHE A 91 -8.00 14.92 -1.24
CA PHE A 91 -6.83 14.99 -2.12
C PHE A 91 -7.10 14.34 -3.49
N TYR A 92 -7.69 13.15 -3.50
CA TYR A 92 -7.98 12.45 -4.75
C TYR A 92 -9.08 13.16 -5.54
N LEU A 93 -10.16 13.62 -4.89
CA LEU A 93 -11.23 14.37 -5.54
C LEU A 93 -10.70 15.65 -6.22
N GLU A 94 -9.77 16.35 -5.57
CA GLU A 94 -9.22 17.60 -6.11
C GLU A 94 -8.19 17.39 -7.23
N HIS A 95 -7.28 16.42 -7.05
CA HIS A 95 -6.09 16.32 -7.89
C HIS A 95 -6.20 15.31 -9.03
N THR A 96 -6.99 14.24 -8.88
CA THR A 96 -7.09 13.23 -9.95
C THR A 96 -7.66 13.76 -11.27
N PRO A 97 -8.61 14.72 -11.32
CA PRO A 97 -9.04 15.33 -12.59
C PRO A 97 -7.91 16.09 -13.31
N LYS A 98 -6.91 16.58 -12.55
CA LYS A 98 -5.74 17.30 -13.09
C LYS A 98 -4.62 16.34 -13.50
N ILE A 99 -4.50 15.20 -12.81
CA ILE A 99 -3.57 14.11 -13.15
C ILE A 99 -4.06 13.35 -14.39
N PHE A 100 -5.36 13.06 -14.45
CA PHE A 100 -6.02 12.33 -15.53
C PHE A 100 -7.12 13.19 -16.18
N PRO A 101 -6.74 14.23 -16.93
CA PRO A 101 -7.72 15.12 -17.57
C PRO A 101 -8.62 14.33 -18.54
N GLN A 102 -9.93 14.43 -18.31
CA GLN A 102 -10.93 13.83 -19.18
C GLN A 102 -11.25 14.79 -20.32
N ASN A 103 -11.01 14.38 -21.57
CA ASN A 103 -11.34 15.20 -22.73
C ASN A 103 -12.87 15.27 -22.89
N SER A 104 -13.50 16.36 -22.45
CA SER A 104 -14.96 16.55 -22.49
C SER A 104 -15.52 16.89 -23.88
N GLY A 105 -14.77 16.66 -24.96
CA GLY A 105 -15.13 17.10 -26.31
C GLY A 105 -15.36 15.95 -27.28
N TRP A 106 -16.52 15.95 -27.94
CA TRP A 106 -16.88 15.06 -29.06
C TRP A 106 -16.09 15.40 -30.34
N ASN A 107 -14.76 15.41 -30.27
CA ASN A 107 -13.90 15.60 -31.41
C ASN A 107 -13.38 14.23 -31.87
N LEU A 108 -13.93 13.72 -32.98
CA LEU A 108 -13.43 12.51 -33.67
C LEU A 108 -11.91 12.59 -33.96
N ILE A 109 -11.39 13.81 -34.16
CA ILE A 109 -9.97 14.10 -34.32
C ILE A 109 -9.19 13.84 -33.02
N ALA A 110 -9.77 14.13 -31.85
CA ALA A 110 -9.14 13.87 -30.55
C ALA A 110 -9.05 12.35 -30.26
N SER A 111 -10.03 11.55 -30.68
CA SER A 111 -9.94 10.08 -30.61
C SER A 111 -8.84 9.54 -31.51
N LEU A 112 -8.73 10.01 -32.77
CA LEU A 112 -7.65 9.60 -33.68
C LEU A 112 -6.26 10.02 -33.17
N ILE A 113 -6.13 11.21 -32.57
CA ILE A 113 -4.90 11.65 -31.91
C ILE A 113 -4.63 10.84 -30.64
N LYS A 114 -5.65 10.42 -29.88
CA LYS A 114 -5.49 9.52 -28.72
C LYS A 114 -4.91 8.18 -29.18
N TYR A 115 -5.50 7.55 -30.20
CA TYR A 115 -4.97 6.31 -30.77
C TYR A 115 -3.55 6.48 -31.35
N GLY A 116 -3.25 7.62 -32.00
CA GLY A 116 -1.91 7.93 -32.51
C GLY A 116 -0.87 8.22 -31.42
N ARG A 117 -1.25 8.91 -30.34
CA ARG A 117 -0.38 9.20 -29.18
C ARG A 117 -0.12 7.96 -28.33
N THR A 118 -1.12 7.09 -28.13
CA THR A 118 -0.96 5.81 -27.43
C THR A 118 0.07 4.90 -28.11
N LEU A 119 0.33 5.09 -29.42
CA LEU A 119 1.39 4.38 -30.15
C LEU A 119 2.78 5.01 -30.01
N MET A 120 2.89 6.29 -29.60
CA MET A 120 4.17 7.03 -29.56
C MET A 120 4.58 7.50 -28.14
N GLY A 121 3.75 7.29 -27.11
CA GLY A 121 4.05 7.68 -25.73
C GLY A 121 2.94 7.32 -24.73
N PRO A 122 3.13 7.60 -23.43
CA PRO A 122 2.12 7.34 -22.41
C PRO A 122 0.86 8.20 -22.60
N GLN A 123 -0.28 7.73 -22.09
CA GLN A 123 -1.57 8.43 -22.16
C GLN A 123 -1.53 9.80 -21.46
N TYR A 124 -0.74 9.92 -20.40
CA TYR A 124 -0.57 11.12 -19.58
C TYR A 124 0.92 11.49 -19.48
N ASP A 125 1.24 12.79 -19.42
CA ASP A 125 2.62 13.27 -19.40
C ASP A 125 3.28 13.25 -18.01
N GLY A 126 2.49 13.02 -16.96
CA GLY A 126 2.93 12.96 -15.56
C GLY A 126 3.37 14.30 -14.95
N LYS A 127 3.40 15.41 -15.69
CA LYS A 127 4.02 16.66 -15.23
C LYS A 127 3.32 17.24 -14.00
N TYR A 128 1.99 17.25 -14.01
CA TYR A 128 1.20 17.72 -12.87
C TYR A 128 1.45 16.87 -11.63
N LEU A 129 1.41 15.54 -11.77
CA LEU A 129 1.66 14.59 -10.69
C LEU A 129 3.07 14.79 -10.10
N HIS A 130 4.10 14.88 -10.96
CA HIS A 130 5.48 15.05 -10.50
C HIS A 130 5.68 16.37 -9.76
N LYS A 131 5.07 17.45 -10.25
CA LYS A 131 5.11 18.76 -9.59
C LYS A 131 4.45 18.68 -8.22
N LEU A 132 3.22 18.15 -8.16
CA LEU A 132 2.46 18.02 -6.92
C LEU A 132 3.20 17.19 -5.87
N ILE A 133 3.73 16.02 -6.26
CA ILE A 133 4.48 15.14 -5.33
C ILE A 133 5.72 15.85 -4.78
N ARG A 134 6.49 16.54 -5.63
CA ARG A 134 7.69 17.28 -5.20
C ARG A 134 7.34 18.46 -4.29
N GLU A 135 6.27 19.18 -4.60
CA GLU A 135 5.79 20.29 -3.75
C GLU A 135 5.36 19.80 -2.37
N LYS A 136 4.70 18.64 -2.29
CA LYS A 136 4.20 18.09 -1.02
C LYS A 136 5.28 17.43 -0.17
N LEU A 137 6.22 16.72 -0.79
CA LEU A 137 7.22 15.93 -0.06
C LEU A 137 8.55 16.66 0.15
N GLY A 138 8.82 17.73 -0.62
CA GLY A 138 10.06 18.49 -0.53
C GLY A 138 11.30 17.60 -0.60
N ASP A 139 12.24 17.82 0.32
CA ASP A 139 13.49 17.06 0.43
C ASP A 139 13.38 15.81 1.32
N THR A 140 12.16 15.38 1.65
CA THR A 140 11.94 14.19 2.48
C THR A 140 12.53 12.95 1.82
N LYS A 141 13.34 12.20 2.55
CA LYS A 141 13.92 10.92 2.10
C LYS A 141 13.22 9.75 2.76
N LEU A 142 13.41 8.56 2.18
CA LEU A 142 12.85 7.30 2.71
C LEU A 142 13.11 7.10 4.21
N GLN A 143 14.33 7.38 4.69
CA GLN A 143 14.67 7.21 6.11
C GLN A 143 13.99 8.21 7.06
N HIS A 144 13.39 9.30 6.54
CA HIS A 144 12.73 10.32 7.35
C HIS A 144 11.26 9.97 7.66
N THR A 145 10.74 8.86 7.13
CA THR A 145 9.36 8.43 7.41
C THR A 145 9.15 8.13 8.89
N LEU A 146 7.96 8.45 9.39
CA LEU A 146 7.60 8.37 10.81
C LEU A 146 7.42 6.93 11.33
N THR A 147 7.24 5.99 10.43
CA THR A 147 7.26 4.54 10.68
C THR A 147 7.98 3.85 9.53
N ASN A 148 8.18 2.54 9.61
CA ASN A 148 8.79 1.79 8.52
C ASN A 148 7.86 1.77 7.32
N VAL A 149 8.40 1.99 6.13
CA VAL A 149 7.62 1.90 4.90
C VAL A 149 8.21 0.89 3.93
N VAL A 150 7.34 0.32 3.10
CA VAL A 150 7.71 -0.59 2.01
C VAL A 150 6.96 -0.18 0.75
N ILE A 151 7.68 0.37 -0.22
CA ILE A 151 7.13 0.88 -1.48
C ILE A 151 7.80 0.17 -2.66
N PRO A 152 7.11 -0.78 -3.32
CA PRO A 152 7.64 -1.46 -4.51
C PRO A 152 7.68 -0.56 -5.74
N ALA A 153 8.67 -0.79 -6.60
CA ALA A 153 8.77 -0.32 -7.98
C ALA A 153 9.39 -1.43 -8.83
N PHE A 154 9.40 -1.28 -10.16
CA PHE A 154 10.05 -2.24 -11.06
C PHE A 154 11.14 -1.56 -11.89
N ASP A 155 12.37 -2.06 -11.83
CA ASP A 155 13.50 -1.53 -12.60
C ASP A 155 13.52 -2.16 -14.00
N ILE A 156 13.27 -1.35 -15.02
CA ILE A 156 13.19 -1.82 -16.41
C ILE A 156 14.56 -2.02 -17.06
N LYS A 157 15.61 -1.45 -16.49
CA LYS A 157 16.98 -1.63 -16.98
C LYS A 157 17.56 -2.96 -16.52
N HIS A 158 17.28 -3.34 -15.27
CA HIS A 158 17.75 -4.59 -14.67
C HIS A 158 16.70 -5.71 -14.70
N LEU A 159 15.47 -5.42 -15.11
CA LEU A 159 14.34 -6.34 -15.15
C LEU A 159 14.08 -7.03 -13.81
N GLN A 160 14.13 -6.26 -12.73
CA GLN A 160 13.94 -6.76 -11.36
C GLN A 160 13.10 -5.80 -10.51
N PRO A 161 12.34 -6.32 -9.52
CA PRO A 161 11.70 -5.47 -8.52
C PRO A 161 12.73 -4.66 -7.73
N THR A 162 12.44 -3.39 -7.51
CA THR A 162 13.15 -2.52 -6.56
C THR A 162 12.22 -2.22 -5.40
N ILE A 163 12.55 -2.74 -4.22
CA ILE A 163 11.76 -2.52 -3.01
C ILE A 163 12.39 -1.39 -2.18
N PHE A 164 11.75 -0.23 -2.14
CA PHE A 164 12.14 0.86 -1.27
C PHE A 164 11.61 0.58 0.13
N SER A 165 12.47 0.02 0.98
CA SER A 165 12.15 -0.39 2.35
C SER A 165 13.03 0.36 3.34
N SER A 166 12.42 0.98 4.35
CA SER A 166 13.16 1.68 5.42
C SER A 166 14.09 0.72 6.18
N PHE A 167 13.72 -0.56 6.29
CA PHE A 167 14.55 -1.61 6.91
C PHE A 167 15.88 -1.83 6.18
N GLN A 168 15.88 -1.65 4.85
CA GLN A 168 17.06 -1.93 4.02
C GLN A 168 18.04 -0.76 3.97
N VAL A 169 17.64 0.47 4.34
CA VAL A 169 18.46 1.67 4.18
C VAL A 169 19.81 1.54 4.90
N LYS A 170 19.84 0.93 6.09
CA LYS A 170 21.09 0.73 6.84
C LYS A 170 22.09 -0.18 6.10
N LYS A 171 21.59 -1.23 5.44
CA LYS A 171 22.41 -2.21 4.71
C LYS A 171 22.69 -1.82 3.26
N ARG A 172 21.75 -1.09 2.65
CA ARG A 172 21.74 -0.67 1.25
C ARG A 172 21.44 0.83 1.18
N PRO A 173 22.40 1.72 1.55
CA PRO A 173 22.17 3.15 1.67
C PRO A 173 21.68 3.83 0.39
N TYR A 174 21.94 3.23 -0.77
CA TYR A 174 21.47 3.72 -2.07
C TYR A 174 19.95 3.61 -2.25
N LEU A 175 19.24 2.85 -1.41
CA LEU A 175 17.78 2.84 -1.39
C LEU A 175 17.18 4.08 -0.70
N ASN A 176 17.99 4.90 -0.03
CA ASN A 176 17.54 6.12 0.65
C ASN A 176 17.35 7.31 -0.33
N GLY A 177 16.52 7.09 -1.35
CA GLY A 177 16.13 8.11 -2.31
C GLY A 177 15.20 9.17 -1.73
N SER A 178 14.97 10.24 -2.49
CA SER A 178 13.88 11.18 -2.20
C SER A 178 12.55 10.43 -2.24
N LEU A 179 11.71 10.65 -1.23
CA LEU A 179 10.38 10.06 -1.19
C LEU A 179 9.55 10.52 -2.40
N SER A 180 9.80 11.72 -2.93
CA SER A 180 9.17 12.18 -4.17
C SER A 180 9.51 11.31 -5.37
N ASP A 181 10.78 10.92 -5.54
CA ASP A 181 11.20 10.08 -6.66
C ASP A 181 10.67 8.66 -6.52
N ILE A 182 10.61 8.13 -5.29
CA ILE A 182 10.02 6.83 -4.98
C ILE A 182 8.52 6.84 -5.30
N CYS A 183 7.78 7.86 -4.87
CA CYS A 183 6.35 8.03 -5.16
C CYS A 183 6.05 8.17 -6.65
N ILE A 184 6.86 8.95 -7.38
CA ILE A 184 6.73 9.08 -8.83
C ILE A 184 6.99 7.71 -9.50
N SER A 185 8.03 6.99 -9.07
CA SER A 185 8.39 5.68 -9.64
C SER A 185 7.30 4.63 -9.42
N THR A 186 6.82 4.47 -8.17
CA THR A 186 5.84 3.44 -7.84
C THR A 186 4.51 3.65 -8.54
N SER A 187 4.17 4.88 -8.95
CA SER A 187 2.92 5.23 -9.65
C SER A 187 3.04 5.36 -11.17
N ALA A 188 4.23 5.13 -11.74
CA ALA A 188 4.50 5.26 -13.17
C ALA A 188 3.98 4.07 -13.99
N ALA A 189 2.65 3.89 -14.02
CA ALA A 189 2.01 2.72 -14.66
C ALA A 189 2.30 2.67 -16.16
N PRO A 190 2.84 1.55 -16.70
CA PRO A 190 3.09 1.42 -18.13
C PRO A 190 1.85 1.77 -18.96
N THR A 191 2.05 2.39 -20.12
CA THR A 191 0.98 2.93 -21.00
C THR A 191 0.22 4.15 -20.46
N TYR A 192 0.16 4.37 -19.14
CA TYR A 192 -0.52 5.51 -18.53
C TYR A 192 0.41 6.69 -18.27
N LEU A 193 1.54 6.45 -17.61
CA LEU A 193 2.49 7.48 -17.15
C LEU A 193 3.92 7.15 -17.64
N PRO A 194 4.78 8.16 -17.80
CA PRO A 194 6.17 7.95 -18.19
C PRO A 194 6.96 7.24 -17.09
N ALA A 195 7.90 6.37 -17.48
CA ALA A 195 8.89 5.82 -16.57
C ALA A 195 9.71 6.94 -15.91
N HIS A 196 10.19 6.70 -14.69
CA HIS A 196 10.94 7.68 -13.92
C HIS A 196 12.39 7.25 -13.74
N SER A 197 13.31 8.20 -13.85
CA SER A 197 14.74 7.98 -13.69
C SER A 197 15.29 8.98 -12.70
N PHE A 198 16.04 8.48 -11.72
CA PHE A 198 16.71 9.31 -10.72
C PHE A 198 17.97 8.62 -10.21
N GLU A 199 18.78 9.36 -9.47
CA GLU A 199 20.06 8.88 -8.96
C GLU A 199 20.16 9.16 -7.46
N THR A 200 20.70 8.19 -6.72
CA THR A 200 21.06 8.35 -5.32
C THR A 200 22.58 8.37 -5.19
N LYS A 201 23.08 9.21 -4.29
CA LYS A 201 24.50 9.34 -4.00
C LYS A 201 24.79 8.71 -2.64
N THR A 202 25.77 7.82 -2.63
CA THR A 202 26.31 7.21 -1.42
C THR A 202 27.82 7.46 -1.32
N HIS A 203 28.42 7.10 -0.20
CA HIS A 203 29.89 7.11 -0.07
C HIS A 203 30.58 6.11 -1.02
N HIS A 204 29.86 5.09 -1.49
CA HIS A 204 30.30 4.13 -2.51
C HIS A 204 29.99 4.58 -3.94
N GLY A 205 29.37 5.76 -4.12
CA GLY A 205 29.13 6.41 -5.40
C GLY A 205 27.66 6.49 -5.84
N SER A 206 27.55 6.68 -7.15
CA SER A 206 26.40 6.62 -8.07
C SER A 206 25.50 5.39 -8.07
N PHE A 207 24.22 5.47 -7.66
CA PHE A 207 23.24 4.45 -8.03
C PHE A 207 22.07 5.07 -8.79
N LYS A 208 21.95 4.72 -10.07
CA LYS A 208 20.88 5.16 -10.95
C LYS A 208 19.75 4.13 -10.97
N PHE A 209 18.53 4.63 -10.95
CA PHE A 209 17.30 3.86 -11.06
C PHE A 209 16.55 4.26 -12.34
N ASP A 210 15.99 3.28 -13.04
CA ASP A 210 15.14 3.47 -14.21
C ASP A 210 13.86 2.65 -14.00
N LEU A 211 12.82 3.28 -13.45
CA LEU A 211 11.71 2.60 -12.78
C LEU A 211 10.34 2.85 -13.43
N VAL A 212 9.48 1.85 -13.30
CA VAL A 212 8.03 1.91 -13.56
C VAL A 212 7.26 1.43 -12.33
N ASP A 213 5.93 1.49 -12.42
CA ASP A 213 4.99 1.18 -11.35
C ASP A 213 5.27 -0.16 -10.65
N GLY A 214 5.13 -0.15 -9.32
CA GLY A 214 5.34 -1.33 -8.49
C GLY A 214 4.32 -2.43 -8.71
N GLY A 215 3.15 -2.12 -9.28
CA GLY A 215 2.09 -3.06 -9.60
C GLY A 215 2.49 -4.12 -10.63
N VAL A 216 3.54 -3.84 -11.41
CA VAL A 216 4.18 -4.83 -12.30
C VAL A 216 4.81 -5.98 -11.50
N ALA A 217 5.24 -5.72 -10.26
CA ALA A 217 5.87 -6.70 -9.38
C ALA A 217 4.93 -7.17 -8.25
N ALA A 218 4.34 -6.23 -7.52
CA ALA A 218 3.60 -6.48 -6.30
C ALA A 218 2.48 -5.45 -6.13
N ASN A 219 1.34 -5.65 -6.82
CA ASN A 219 0.20 -4.73 -6.71
C ASN A 219 -0.41 -4.73 -5.30
N ASN A 220 -0.44 -5.90 -4.65
CA ASN A 220 -0.72 -6.04 -3.22
C ASN A 220 0.61 -6.23 -2.46
N PRO A 221 1.14 -5.20 -1.78
CA PRO A 221 2.45 -5.27 -1.15
C PRO A 221 2.47 -5.99 0.21
N ALA A 222 1.35 -6.57 0.67
CA ALA A 222 1.25 -7.15 2.01
C ALA A 222 2.31 -8.22 2.27
N LEU A 223 2.48 -9.17 1.35
CA LEU A 223 3.47 -10.24 1.49
C LEU A 223 4.91 -9.69 1.44
N VAL A 224 5.17 -8.64 0.65
CA VAL A 224 6.48 -7.97 0.59
C VAL A 224 6.79 -7.31 1.93
N ALA A 225 5.82 -6.63 2.54
CA ALA A 225 5.96 -6.00 3.85
C ALA A 225 6.26 -7.03 4.95
N MET A 226 5.53 -8.14 4.97
CA MET A 226 5.75 -9.23 5.91
C MET A 226 7.12 -9.89 5.75
N ALA A 227 7.60 -10.02 4.51
CA ALA A 227 8.92 -10.55 4.21
C ALA A 227 10.03 -9.60 4.70
N GLU A 228 9.88 -8.29 4.50
CA GLU A 228 10.83 -7.27 4.98
C GLU A 228 10.93 -7.29 6.52
N VAL A 229 9.80 -7.33 7.22
CA VAL A 229 9.76 -7.48 8.68
C VAL A 229 10.45 -8.77 9.13
N SER A 230 10.10 -9.90 8.51
CA SER A 230 10.67 -11.20 8.88
C SER A 230 12.19 -11.25 8.66
N ASN A 231 12.67 -10.62 7.58
CA ASN A 231 14.08 -10.49 7.28
C ASN A 231 14.79 -9.59 8.29
N GLN A 232 14.15 -8.50 8.71
CA GLN A 232 14.69 -7.62 9.75
C GLN A 232 14.86 -8.37 11.08
N ILE A 233 13.82 -9.07 11.54
CA ILE A 233 13.85 -9.90 12.76
C ILE A 233 14.94 -10.98 12.68
N LYS A 234 15.11 -11.62 11.51
CA LYS A 234 16.17 -12.62 11.33
C LYS A 234 17.57 -12.01 11.46
N ASN A 235 17.75 -10.81 10.92
CA ASN A 235 19.05 -10.18 10.76
C ASN A 235 19.56 -9.47 12.01
N GLU A 236 18.68 -8.93 12.84
CA GLU A 236 19.05 -8.24 14.08
C GLU A 236 19.13 -9.19 15.29
N GLY A 237 18.98 -10.50 15.05
CA GLY A 237 18.61 -11.46 16.09
C GLY A 237 17.12 -11.31 16.42
N SER A 238 16.47 -12.34 16.97
CA SER A 238 15.18 -12.14 17.64
C SER A 238 15.38 -10.94 18.55
N CYS A 239 14.70 -9.81 18.31
CA CYS A 239 14.81 -8.66 19.20
C CYS A 239 14.76 -9.22 20.62
N GLU A 240 15.88 -9.14 21.36
CA GLU A 240 16.05 -9.91 22.59
C GLU A 240 14.98 -9.51 23.63
N SER A 241 14.30 -8.38 23.39
CA SER A 241 13.13 -7.88 24.09
C SER A 241 11.78 -8.57 23.78
N LEU A 242 11.60 -9.28 22.66
CA LEU A 242 10.26 -9.59 22.12
C LEU A 242 9.96 -11.09 21.92
N ASN A 243 10.98 -11.93 22.00
CA ASN A 243 10.85 -13.39 21.82
C ASN A 243 10.10 -13.80 20.52
N VAL A 244 10.11 -12.97 19.47
CA VAL A 244 9.47 -13.25 18.17
C VAL A 244 10.48 -13.92 17.25
N LYS A 245 10.11 -15.10 16.71
CA LYS A 245 10.91 -15.81 15.70
C LYS A 245 10.53 -15.37 14.28
N PRO A 246 11.46 -15.40 13.31
CA PRO A 246 11.11 -15.20 11.90
C PRO A 246 9.96 -16.13 11.48
N LEU A 247 9.01 -15.62 10.69
CA LEU A 247 7.83 -16.37 10.21
C LEU A 247 6.87 -16.86 11.31
N GLN A 248 6.87 -16.23 12.49
CA GLN A 248 5.84 -16.45 13.50
C GLN A 248 4.56 -15.69 13.14
N TYR A 249 3.83 -16.16 12.11
CA TYR A 249 2.64 -15.50 11.55
C TYR A 249 1.56 -15.15 12.57
N LYS A 250 1.44 -15.89 13.69
CA LYS A 250 0.55 -15.54 14.82
C LYS A 250 0.85 -14.20 15.48
N LYS A 251 2.06 -13.66 15.29
CA LYS A 251 2.47 -12.35 15.79
C LYS A 251 2.26 -11.23 14.77
N PHE A 252 1.88 -11.52 13.53
CA PHE A 252 1.50 -10.48 12.58
C PHE A 252 0.02 -10.14 12.76
N LEU A 253 -0.30 -8.86 12.73
CA LEU A 253 -1.64 -8.32 12.59
C LEU A 253 -1.65 -7.47 11.31
N VAL A 254 -2.38 -7.90 10.29
CA VAL A 254 -2.27 -7.37 8.94
C VAL A 254 -3.62 -6.84 8.47
N ILE A 255 -3.69 -5.55 8.16
CA ILE A 255 -4.78 -4.95 7.40
C ILE A 255 -4.29 -4.76 5.96
N SER A 256 -4.94 -5.40 5.00
CA SER A 256 -4.68 -5.24 3.58
C SER A 256 -5.90 -4.62 2.90
N LEU A 257 -5.71 -3.46 2.27
CA LEU A 257 -6.78 -2.70 1.63
C LEU A 257 -6.61 -2.71 0.13
N GLY A 258 -7.57 -3.31 -0.56
CA GLY A 258 -7.65 -3.29 -2.01
C GLY A 258 -8.32 -2.02 -2.53
N THR A 259 -8.11 -1.73 -3.83
CA THR A 259 -8.79 -0.62 -4.53
C THR A 259 -10.01 -1.09 -5.32
N GLY A 260 -10.47 -2.31 -5.06
CA GLY A 260 -11.51 -2.97 -5.84
C GLY A 260 -11.09 -3.50 -7.21
N SER A 261 -11.91 -4.39 -7.77
CA SER A 261 -11.69 -5.13 -9.01
C SER A 261 -13.01 -5.34 -9.78
N GLN A 262 -12.89 -5.76 -11.04
CA GLN A 262 -13.99 -6.08 -11.95
C GLN A 262 -14.18 -7.60 -12.13
N GLN A 263 -13.78 -8.41 -11.14
CA GLN A 263 -13.64 -9.86 -11.30
C GLN A 263 -14.96 -10.54 -11.74
N HIS A 264 -16.10 -9.98 -11.35
CA HIS A 264 -17.44 -10.51 -11.69
C HIS A 264 -17.93 -10.16 -13.10
N GLU A 265 -17.31 -9.21 -13.82
CA GLU A 265 -17.76 -8.83 -15.17
C GLU A 265 -17.42 -9.87 -16.25
N MET A 266 -16.56 -10.86 -15.95
CA MET A 266 -16.08 -11.85 -16.93
C MET A 266 -15.61 -11.18 -18.25
N LYS A 267 -14.88 -10.08 -18.10
CA LYS A 267 -14.54 -9.11 -19.17
C LYS A 267 -13.92 -9.75 -20.42
N TYR A 268 -13.14 -10.80 -20.23
CA TYR A 268 -12.38 -11.46 -21.29
C TYR A 268 -12.75 -12.93 -21.41
N ASN A 269 -12.71 -13.45 -22.64
CA ASN A 269 -12.85 -14.88 -22.89
C ASN A 269 -11.85 -15.36 -23.94
N ALA A 270 -11.49 -16.63 -23.86
CA ALA A 270 -10.47 -17.24 -24.70
C ALA A 270 -10.82 -17.15 -26.20
N ALA A 271 -12.09 -17.25 -26.58
CA ALA A 271 -12.51 -17.18 -27.98
C ALA A 271 -12.32 -15.78 -28.60
N LYS A 272 -12.43 -14.72 -27.80
CA LYS A 272 -12.08 -13.34 -28.20
C LYS A 272 -10.57 -13.13 -28.17
N ALA A 273 -9.91 -13.54 -27.09
CA ALA A 273 -8.47 -13.33 -26.88
C ALA A 273 -7.59 -14.12 -27.86
N SER A 274 -8.04 -15.27 -28.37
CA SER A 274 -7.32 -16.05 -29.39
C SER A 274 -7.14 -15.32 -30.71
N LYS A 275 -7.92 -14.25 -30.94
CA LYS A 275 -7.82 -13.38 -32.13
C LYS A 275 -7.03 -12.11 -31.86
N TRP A 276 -6.52 -11.91 -30.64
CA TRP A 276 -5.79 -10.69 -30.29
C TRP A 276 -4.33 -10.77 -30.74
N GLY A 277 -3.91 -9.76 -31.50
CA GLY A 277 -2.50 -9.41 -31.65
C GLY A 277 -2.05 -8.46 -30.54
N VAL A 278 -0.88 -7.84 -30.71
CA VAL A 278 -0.29 -6.89 -29.72
C VAL A 278 -1.29 -5.79 -29.32
N LEU A 279 -1.97 -5.17 -30.29
CA LEU A 279 -2.95 -4.11 -30.02
C LEU A 279 -4.13 -4.61 -29.19
N GLY A 280 -4.58 -5.85 -29.39
CA GLY A 280 -5.65 -6.43 -28.59
C GLY A 280 -5.24 -6.66 -27.14
N TRP A 281 -3.99 -7.03 -26.89
CA TRP A 281 -3.48 -7.22 -25.53
C TRP A 281 -3.20 -5.90 -24.78
N VAL A 282 -2.84 -4.84 -25.49
CA VAL A 282 -2.49 -3.53 -24.90
C VAL A 282 -3.70 -2.57 -24.87
N SER A 283 -4.67 -2.74 -25.77
CA SER A 283 -5.82 -1.84 -25.91
C SER A 283 -7.01 -2.61 -26.49
N SER A 284 -7.83 -3.22 -25.62
CA SER A 284 -9.04 -3.95 -26.02
C SER A 284 -10.21 -3.64 -25.09
N SER A 285 -11.39 -3.47 -25.70
CA SER A 285 -12.70 -3.41 -25.03
C SER A 285 -12.73 -2.53 -23.76
N GLY A 286 -12.15 -1.33 -23.82
CA GLY A 286 -12.21 -0.35 -22.72
C GLY A 286 -11.14 -0.51 -21.63
N GLY A 287 -10.06 -1.26 -21.87
CA GLY A 287 -8.93 -1.33 -20.93
C GLY A 287 -7.65 -1.89 -21.56
N ASN A 288 -6.68 -2.23 -20.70
CA ASN A 288 -5.41 -2.84 -21.07
C ASN A 288 -5.36 -4.27 -20.48
N PRO A 289 -5.80 -5.30 -21.23
CA PRO A 289 -5.88 -6.67 -20.72
C PRO A 289 -4.58 -7.19 -20.12
N LEU A 290 -3.42 -6.79 -20.66
CA LEU A 290 -2.13 -7.20 -20.14
C LEU A 290 -1.91 -6.68 -18.70
N ILE A 291 -2.20 -5.39 -18.48
CA ILE A 291 -2.10 -4.78 -17.15
C ILE A 291 -3.15 -5.37 -16.21
N ASP A 292 -4.38 -5.56 -16.69
CA ASP A 292 -5.46 -6.16 -15.90
C ASP A 292 -5.04 -7.56 -15.40
N VAL A 293 -4.55 -8.43 -16.30
CA VAL A 293 -4.13 -9.80 -15.95
C VAL A 293 -2.98 -9.81 -14.96
N PHE A 294 -1.90 -9.04 -15.20
CA PHE A 294 -0.74 -9.06 -14.29
C PHE A 294 -1.05 -8.44 -12.93
N SER A 295 -1.84 -7.36 -12.89
CA SER A 295 -2.21 -6.69 -11.63
C SER A 295 -3.14 -7.55 -10.79
N HIS A 296 -4.15 -8.18 -11.41
CA HIS A 296 -5.06 -9.11 -10.72
C HIS A 296 -4.32 -10.37 -10.24
N ALA A 297 -3.51 -10.99 -11.10
CA ALA A 297 -2.73 -12.16 -10.70
C ALA A 297 -1.81 -11.86 -9.51
N SER A 298 -1.18 -10.68 -9.48
CA SER A 298 -0.34 -10.24 -8.35
C SER A 298 -1.15 -10.11 -7.05
N SER A 299 -2.33 -9.48 -7.11
CA SER A 299 -3.20 -9.28 -5.94
C SER A 299 -3.76 -10.61 -5.40
N ASP A 300 -4.35 -11.42 -6.29
CA ASP A 300 -5.06 -12.65 -5.92
C ASP A 300 -4.09 -13.69 -5.35
N MET A 301 -2.90 -13.82 -5.95
CA MET A 301 -1.89 -14.73 -5.43
C MET A 301 -1.43 -14.31 -4.04
N VAL A 302 -1.22 -13.02 -3.77
CA VAL A 302 -0.80 -12.56 -2.43
C VAL A 302 -1.87 -12.87 -1.40
N ASP A 303 -3.13 -12.59 -1.71
CA ASP A 303 -4.23 -12.86 -0.80
C ASP A 303 -4.41 -14.36 -0.52
N PHE A 304 -4.31 -15.20 -1.57
CA PHE A 304 -4.30 -16.65 -1.44
C PHE A 304 -3.17 -17.15 -0.53
N HIS A 305 -1.94 -16.66 -0.73
CA HIS A 305 -0.78 -17.09 0.07
C HIS A 305 -0.92 -16.69 1.54
N ILE A 306 -1.28 -15.43 1.82
CA ILE A 306 -1.44 -14.94 3.20
C ILE A 306 -2.58 -15.71 3.88
N SER A 307 -3.73 -15.83 3.23
CA SER A 307 -4.87 -16.57 3.75
C SER A 307 -4.54 -18.04 4.05
N SER A 308 -3.86 -18.72 3.12
CA SER A 308 -3.44 -20.12 3.31
C SER A 308 -2.51 -20.30 4.52
N VAL A 309 -1.55 -19.39 4.68
CA VAL A 309 -0.58 -19.47 5.78
C VAL A 309 -1.23 -19.14 7.12
N PHE A 310 -2.09 -18.12 7.17
CA PHE A 310 -2.77 -17.74 8.41
C PHE A 310 -3.79 -18.82 8.85
N GLN A 311 -4.51 -19.43 7.91
CA GLN A 311 -5.37 -20.60 8.15
C GLN A 311 -4.56 -21.79 8.69
N ALA A 312 -3.47 -22.17 8.01
CA ALA A 312 -2.61 -23.28 8.44
C ALA A 312 -1.99 -23.06 9.83
N ARG A 313 -1.94 -21.81 10.31
CA ARG A 313 -1.40 -21.45 11.62
C ARG A 313 -2.49 -21.15 12.66
N ASN A 314 -3.77 -21.30 12.36
CA ASN A 314 -4.89 -20.91 13.23
C ASN A 314 -4.77 -19.44 13.69
N ALA A 315 -4.49 -18.55 12.74
CA ALA A 315 -4.28 -17.11 12.95
C ALA A 315 -5.15 -16.26 12.02
N GLU A 316 -6.21 -16.84 11.47
CA GLU A 316 -7.07 -16.28 10.41
C GLU A 316 -7.63 -14.90 10.75
N GLU A 317 -7.89 -14.69 12.04
CA GLU A 317 -8.45 -13.45 12.58
C GLU A 317 -7.45 -12.29 12.61
N ASN A 318 -6.16 -12.57 12.40
CA ASN A 318 -5.11 -11.57 12.35
C ASN A 318 -4.89 -11.00 10.94
N TYR A 319 -5.57 -11.52 9.93
CA TYR A 319 -5.50 -11.00 8.56
C TYR A 319 -6.86 -10.51 8.10
N LEU A 320 -6.96 -9.19 7.94
CA LEU A 320 -8.16 -8.52 7.43
C LEU A 320 -7.88 -7.97 6.03
N ARG A 321 -8.49 -8.60 5.02
CA ARG A 321 -8.51 -8.10 3.64
C ARG A 321 -9.84 -7.40 3.39
N ILE A 322 -9.80 -6.12 3.01
CA ILE A 322 -10.99 -5.38 2.59
C ILE A 322 -10.86 -5.09 1.09
N GLN A 323 -11.75 -5.68 0.30
CA GLN A 323 -11.70 -5.66 -1.16
C GLN A 323 -13.12 -5.73 -1.74
N ASP A 324 -13.38 -4.98 -2.82
CA ASP A 324 -14.63 -5.05 -3.58
C ASP A 324 -14.37 -5.61 -4.98
N ASP A 325 -14.91 -6.79 -5.30
CA ASP A 325 -14.70 -7.43 -6.61
C ASP A 325 -15.84 -7.20 -7.60
N THR A 326 -16.73 -6.27 -7.29
CA THR A 326 -18.01 -6.04 -7.98
C THR A 326 -18.05 -4.71 -8.74
N LEU A 327 -16.91 -4.04 -8.91
CA LEU A 327 -16.84 -2.77 -9.65
C LEU A 327 -17.20 -3.01 -11.12
N THR A 328 -18.04 -2.12 -11.66
CA THR A 328 -18.52 -2.20 -13.04
C THR A 328 -18.44 -0.85 -13.75
N GLY A 329 -18.33 -0.88 -15.08
CA GLY A 329 -18.28 0.33 -15.91
C GLY A 329 -17.14 1.30 -15.52
N ASP A 330 -17.44 2.59 -15.39
CA ASP A 330 -16.42 3.61 -15.07
C ASP A 330 -15.77 3.39 -13.69
N LEU A 331 -16.47 2.76 -12.73
CA LEU A 331 -15.96 2.51 -11.38
C LEU A 331 -14.77 1.56 -11.38
N SER A 332 -14.68 0.66 -12.36
CA SER A 332 -13.54 -0.27 -12.46
C SER A 332 -12.31 0.38 -13.10
N SER A 333 -12.44 1.55 -13.75
CA SER A 333 -11.32 2.27 -14.34
C SER A 333 -10.38 2.85 -13.29
N VAL A 334 -9.09 2.90 -13.64
CA VAL A 334 -8.02 3.48 -12.82
C VAL A 334 -7.71 4.94 -13.17
N ASP A 335 -8.30 5.48 -14.24
CA ASP A 335 -7.96 6.80 -14.81
C ASP A 335 -9.16 7.67 -15.24
N ILE A 336 -10.42 7.19 -15.17
CA ILE A 336 -11.62 7.98 -15.49
C ILE A 336 -11.98 8.91 -14.30
N ALA A 337 -11.32 10.06 -14.23
CA ALA A 337 -11.46 11.04 -13.15
C ALA A 337 -12.61 12.04 -13.37
N THR A 338 -13.82 11.56 -13.71
CA THR A 338 -15.02 12.42 -13.76
C THR A 338 -15.61 12.58 -12.36
N GLU A 339 -16.23 13.73 -12.06
CA GLU A 339 -16.87 13.97 -10.76
C GLU A 339 -17.86 12.86 -10.38
N LYS A 340 -18.68 12.40 -11.35
CA LYS A 340 -19.60 11.29 -11.15
C LYS A 340 -18.88 10.00 -10.72
N ASN A 341 -17.79 9.65 -11.41
CA ASN A 341 -17.07 8.41 -11.11
C ASN A 341 -16.36 8.49 -9.75
N LEU A 342 -15.70 9.62 -9.48
CA LEU A 342 -15.00 9.83 -8.22
C LEU A 342 -15.94 9.79 -7.01
N ASN A 343 -17.11 10.43 -7.09
CA ASN A 343 -18.14 10.33 -6.05
C ASN A 343 -18.74 8.91 -5.96
N GLY A 344 -18.86 8.20 -7.08
CA GLY A 344 -19.25 6.79 -7.08
C GLY A 344 -18.25 5.91 -6.33
N LEU A 345 -16.94 6.14 -6.48
CA LEU A 345 -15.91 5.44 -5.71
C LEU A 345 -15.99 5.73 -4.19
N VAL A 346 -16.39 6.94 -3.80
CA VAL A 346 -16.68 7.26 -2.39
C VAL A 346 -17.85 6.42 -1.88
N GLN A 347 -18.95 6.34 -2.65
CA GLN A 347 -20.12 5.54 -2.27
C GLN A 347 -19.78 4.05 -2.14
N VAL A 348 -19.02 3.50 -3.09
CA VAL A 348 -18.51 2.13 -3.02
C VAL A 348 -17.76 1.89 -1.71
N ALA A 349 -16.91 2.81 -1.30
CA ALA A 349 -16.13 2.66 -0.07
C ALA A 349 -16.99 2.71 1.20
N GLU A 350 -17.98 3.63 1.24
CA GLU A 350 -18.94 3.73 2.34
C GLU A 350 -19.85 2.50 2.44
N GLU A 351 -20.22 1.90 1.31
CA GLU A 351 -20.94 0.63 1.26
C GLU A 351 -20.05 -0.53 1.69
N LEU A 352 -18.78 -0.54 1.26
CA LEU A 352 -17.83 -1.59 1.61
C LEU A 352 -17.60 -1.68 3.11
N LEU A 353 -17.58 -0.56 3.84
CA LEU A 353 -17.55 -0.54 5.31
C LEU A 353 -18.76 -1.27 5.94
N LYS A 354 -19.91 -1.26 5.29
CA LYS A 354 -21.16 -1.90 5.76
C LYS A 354 -21.30 -3.35 5.29
N LYS A 355 -20.55 -3.77 4.28
CA LYS A 355 -20.56 -5.16 3.80
C LYS A 355 -19.94 -6.08 4.86
N THR A 356 -20.48 -7.29 4.96
CA THR A 356 -19.91 -8.37 5.78
C THR A 356 -18.48 -8.65 5.32
N VAL A 357 -17.59 -8.89 6.28
CA VAL A 357 -16.22 -9.33 6.03
C VAL A 357 -16.25 -10.53 5.08
N SER A 358 -15.38 -10.52 4.09
CA SER A 358 -15.21 -11.64 3.18
C SER A 358 -13.82 -12.24 3.34
N LYS A 359 -13.70 -13.53 3.05
CA LYS A 359 -12.41 -14.24 2.96
C LYS A 359 -12.35 -14.95 1.62
N ILE A 360 -11.17 -15.05 1.04
CA ILE A 360 -10.96 -15.84 -0.17
C ILE A 360 -11.22 -17.31 0.13
N ASN A 361 -12.07 -17.93 -0.69
CA ASN A 361 -12.23 -19.36 -0.70
C ASN A 361 -11.04 -19.98 -1.45
N LEU A 362 -10.18 -20.71 -0.73
CA LEU A 362 -8.94 -21.27 -1.28
C LEU A 362 -9.16 -22.32 -2.40
N THR A 363 -10.40 -22.79 -2.59
CA THR A 363 -10.72 -23.72 -3.68
C THR A 363 -11.16 -22.98 -4.94
N THR A 364 -11.95 -21.91 -4.79
CA THR A 364 -12.56 -21.20 -5.93
C THR A 364 -11.82 -19.93 -6.31
N GLY A 365 -11.02 -19.35 -5.40
CA GLY A 365 -10.36 -18.06 -5.57
C GLY A 365 -11.30 -16.86 -5.48
N ILE A 366 -12.55 -17.06 -5.03
CA ILE A 366 -13.57 -16.03 -4.92
C ILE A 366 -13.74 -15.62 -3.46
N HIS A 367 -13.94 -14.32 -3.21
CA HIS A 367 -14.27 -13.81 -1.88
C HIS A 367 -15.71 -14.17 -1.48
N GLU A 368 -15.86 -14.85 -0.35
CA GLU A 368 -17.15 -15.25 0.21
C GLU A 368 -17.35 -14.59 1.59
N PRO A 369 -18.56 -14.09 1.92
CA PRO A 369 -18.84 -13.54 3.24
C PRO A 369 -18.59 -14.56 4.35
N VAL A 370 -17.96 -14.13 5.44
CA VAL A 370 -17.76 -14.97 6.62
C VAL A 370 -19.07 -15.16 7.40
N LYS A 371 -19.18 -16.26 8.15
CA LYS A 371 -20.40 -16.61 8.88
C LYS A 371 -20.74 -15.67 10.06
N SER A 372 -19.79 -14.86 10.53
CA SER A 372 -19.96 -14.03 11.74
C SER A 372 -20.94 -12.87 11.55
N ASN A 373 -21.45 -12.61 10.33
CA ASN A 373 -22.24 -11.44 9.94
C ASN A 373 -21.57 -10.09 10.27
N GLU A 374 -20.32 -10.11 10.74
CA GLU A 374 -19.51 -8.95 11.10
C GLU A 374 -19.22 -8.12 9.85
N THR A 375 -19.47 -6.83 9.93
CA THR A 375 -19.17 -5.86 8.87
C THR A 375 -17.69 -5.46 8.87
N ASN A 376 -17.20 -4.94 7.74
CA ASN A 376 -15.82 -4.43 7.68
C ASN A 376 -15.56 -3.31 8.70
N ALA A 377 -16.54 -2.44 8.97
CA ALA A 377 -16.45 -1.40 10.00
C ALA A 377 -16.30 -2.00 11.42
N GLU A 378 -17.06 -3.05 11.73
CA GLU A 378 -16.94 -3.78 13.01
C GLU A 378 -15.59 -4.49 13.14
N ALA A 379 -15.14 -5.16 12.07
CA ALA A 379 -13.84 -5.84 12.07
C ALA A 379 -12.66 -4.87 12.26
N LEU A 380 -12.72 -3.67 11.66
CA LEU A 380 -11.72 -2.60 11.85
C LEU A 380 -11.70 -2.06 13.28
N THR A 381 -12.80 -2.20 14.03
CA THR A 381 -12.94 -1.70 15.40
C THR A 381 -12.84 -2.79 16.47
N ARG A 382 -12.72 -4.07 16.08
CA ARG A 382 -12.62 -5.22 16.99
C ARG A 382 -11.33 -5.22 17.80
N GLY A 383 -11.41 -5.62 19.07
CA GLY A 383 -10.34 -5.80 20.08
C GLY A 383 -8.87 -5.80 19.63
N ASP A 384 -8.41 -6.68 18.73
CA ASP A 384 -7.00 -6.68 18.32
C ASP A 384 -6.62 -5.48 17.41
N PHE A 385 -7.59 -4.96 16.63
CA PHE A 385 -7.47 -3.74 15.81
C PHE A 385 -7.99 -2.47 16.51
N GLY A 386 -8.93 -2.61 17.46
CA GLY A 386 -9.51 -1.54 18.27
C GLY A 386 -8.73 -1.25 19.56
N ASN A 387 -7.78 -2.12 19.93
CA ASN A 387 -6.91 -1.97 21.09
C ASN A 387 -5.43 -2.02 20.66
N LEU A 388 -5.09 -1.41 19.51
CA LEU A 388 -3.71 -1.18 19.06
C LEU A 388 -2.82 -0.51 20.14
N LYS A 389 -3.45 0.08 21.18
CA LYS A 389 -2.80 0.57 22.39
C LYS A 389 -2.20 -0.51 23.29
N TYR A 390 -2.81 -1.69 23.43
CA TYR A 390 -2.22 -2.78 24.22
C TYR A 390 -0.97 -3.36 23.53
N LEU A 391 -0.90 -3.27 22.21
CA LEU A 391 0.27 -3.61 21.39
C LEU A 391 1.36 -2.52 21.41
N ARG A 392 1.04 -1.31 21.90
CA ARG A 392 1.92 -0.13 21.90
C ARG A 392 2.94 -0.13 23.04
N THR A 393 2.64 -0.73 24.18
CA THR A 393 3.54 -0.65 25.36
C THR A 393 4.80 -1.50 25.20
N MET A 394 4.87 -2.31 24.15
CA MET A 394 5.94 -3.29 23.92
C MET A 394 6.34 -3.37 22.43
N GLY A 395 6.20 -2.26 21.69
CA GLY A 395 6.48 -2.19 20.26
C GLY A 395 7.88 -2.71 19.88
N ILE A 396 7.91 -3.52 18.83
CA ILE A 396 9.04 -4.35 18.40
C ILE A 396 10.25 -3.54 17.93
N PHE A 397 9.97 -2.42 17.27
CA PHE A 397 10.97 -1.52 16.75
C PHE A 397 11.01 -0.28 17.64
N GLU A 398 12.14 -0.05 18.29
CA GLU A 398 12.40 1.10 19.15
C GLU A 398 12.08 2.40 18.40
N ARG A 399 10.89 2.96 18.62
CA ARG A 399 10.52 4.25 18.05
C ARG A 399 11.22 5.32 18.88
N ARG A 400 12.23 5.96 18.29
CA ARG A 400 12.96 7.11 18.85
C ARG A 400 12.00 8.26 19.22
N ARG A 401 11.36 8.15 20.38
CA ARG A 401 10.82 9.26 21.16
C ARG A 401 11.79 9.54 22.30
N ASP A 402 12.95 10.09 21.96
CA ASP A 402 13.60 11.03 22.86
C ASP A 402 14.47 12.01 22.08
N LYS A 403 13.87 13.16 21.74
CA LYS A 403 14.64 14.39 21.56
C LYS A 403 15.16 14.76 22.95
N ARG A 404 16.31 14.22 23.34
CA ARG A 404 17.25 14.75 24.35
C ARG A 404 18.36 13.72 24.56
N TYR A 405 19.38 13.68 23.70
CA TYR A 405 20.76 13.49 24.15
C TYR A 405 21.70 14.15 23.15
N LEU A 406 22.50 15.06 23.71
CA LEU A 406 23.63 15.71 23.09
C LEU A 406 24.58 14.66 22.50
N TRP A 407 25.12 14.98 21.33
CA TRP A 407 26.42 14.48 20.89
C TRP A 407 27.46 14.75 21.99
N VAL A 408 27.84 13.73 22.76
CA VAL A 408 29.13 13.67 23.46
C VAL A 408 29.59 12.22 23.44
N GLY A 409 30.70 11.99 22.75
CA GLY A 409 31.31 10.68 22.59
C GLY A 409 32.50 10.78 21.66
N GLN A 410 33.52 11.53 22.10
CA GLN A 410 34.87 11.48 21.58
C GLN A 410 35.32 10.00 21.53
N TYR A 411 35.78 9.55 20.37
CA TYR A 411 36.70 8.42 20.32
C TYR A 411 38.11 8.98 20.30
N GLU A 412 38.75 8.95 21.47
CA GLU A 412 40.21 8.92 21.56
C GLU A 412 40.68 7.62 20.89
N TYR A 413 41.51 7.77 19.87
CA TYR A 413 42.33 6.68 19.34
C TYR A 413 43.56 6.57 20.23
N ASP A 414 43.66 5.48 20.98
CA ASP A 414 44.92 5.07 21.59
C ASP A 414 45.56 3.95 20.75
N LYS A 415 46.64 4.37 20.08
CA LYS A 415 47.86 3.69 19.57
C LYS A 415 47.78 2.41 18.75
#